data_AF-A0AAU9RZK3-F1
#
_entry.id   AF-A0AAU9RZK3-F1
#
_cell.length_a   1.000
_cell.length_b   1.000
_cell.length_c   1.000
_cell.angle_alpha   90.00
_cell.angle_beta   90.00
_cell.angle_gamma   90.00
#
_symmetry.space_group_name_H-M   'P 1'
#
loop_
_entity.id
_entity.type
_entity.pdbx_description
1 polymer ?
#
loop_
_entity_poly.entity_id
_entity_poly.type
_entity_poly.pdbx_seq_one_letter_code
_entity_poly.pdbx_strand_id
1 'polypeptide(L)'
;MDMQEGVLLGNGYKGEIKRKLYPTRDGRKLVSYRGSGYLLELRPSTPGQFRFGATPYSTIIIGVWGSRQRKIKAAYQFFLYTLLGSLFMLLAILLILFQTGTTDLQISLTTEFSERRQIFLWIASFASFAVKVPMVPVHIWLPEAHVEAPTAGSVILAGIPLKFGTYGFLRFSIPMFPEATLCFTPFIYTLSAIAIIYTSLTTSRQIDLKKIIAYSSVAHMNLVTIGMFSRAAAV
;
A
#
# COMPACT_ATOMS: atom_id res chain seq x y z
N MET A 1 -30.19 -45.82 -6.52
CA MET A 1 -30.98 -46.01 -7.75
C MET A 1 -32.04 -44.93 -7.71
N ASP A 2 -31.78 -43.82 -8.38
CA ASP A 2 -32.77 -42.88 -8.92
C ASP A 2 -31.99 -41.87 -9.76
N MET A 3 -32.32 -41.85 -11.05
CA MET A 3 -31.59 -41.16 -12.11
C MET A 3 -32.60 -40.21 -12.75
N GLN A 4 -32.51 -38.90 -12.50
CA GLN A 4 -33.33 -37.92 -13.19
C GLN A 4 -32.59 -36.64 -13.58
N GLU A 5 -32.76 -36.37 -14.88
CA GLU A 5 -32.78 -35.15 -15.68
C GLU A 5 -31.52 -34.31 -15.89
N GLY A 6 -31.17 -34.24 -17.19
CA GLY A 6 -30.18 -33.35 -17.76
C GLY A 6 -30.77 -31.97 -18.08
N VAL A 7 -30.01 -30.94 -17.75
CA VAL A 7 -30.30 -29.55 -18.12
C VAL A 7 -29.46 -29.21 -19.35
N LEU A 8 -30.12 -28.83 -20.44
CA LEU A 8 -29.51 -28.33 -21.67
C LEU A 8 -28.92 -26.94 -21.43
N LEU A 9 -27.60 -26.79 -21.49
CA LEU A 9 -26.96 -25.49 -21.65
C LEU A 9 -26.80 -25.21 -23.15
N GLY A 10 -27.40 -24.11 -23.61
CA GLY A 10 -27.21 -23.59 -24.95
C GLY A 10 -25.72 -23.41 -25.25
N ASN A 11 -25.32 -23.77 -26.48
CA ASN A 11 -23.95 -23.90 -27.00
C ASN A 11 -23.28 -25.26 -26.76
N GLY A 12 -23.71 -26.28 -27.51
CA GLY A 12 -22.86 -27.23 -28.26
C GLY A 12 -21.81 -28.09 -27.54
N TYR A 13 -21.55 -27.95 -26.24
CA TYR A 13 -20.56 -28.72 -25.51
C TYR A 13 -21.24 -29.82 -24.67
N LYS A 14 -21.14 -31.07 -25.12
CA LYS A 14 -21.49 -32.26 -24.32
C LYS A 14 -20.43 -32.45 -23.22
N GLY A 15 -20.60 -31.80 -22.08
CA GLY A 15 -19.86 -32.09 -20.84
C GLY A 15 -20.76 -32.84 -19.86
N GLU A 16 -20.49 -34.12 -19.60
CA GLU A 16 -21.23 -34.93 -18.64
C GLU A 16 -20.81 -34.55 -17.19
N ILE A 17 -21.56 -33.68 -16.53
CA ILE A 17 -21.30 -33.33 -15.12
C ILE A 17 -21.93 -34.38 -14.21
N LYS A 18 -21.14 -35.34 -13.74
CA LYS A 18 -21.59 -36.33 -12.74
C LYS A 18 -21.55 -35.73 -11.34
N ARG A 19 -22.72 -35.49 -10.77
CA ARG A 19 -22.89 -35.01 -9.39
C ARG A 19 -22.77 -36.20 -8.44
N LYS A 20 -21.78 -36.22 -7.55
CA LYS A 20 -21.66 -37.25 -6.51
C LYS A 20 -21.77 -36.59 -5.14
N LEU A 21 -22.80 -37.00 -4.39
CA LEU A 21 -23.09 -36.53 -3.04
C LEU A 21 -22.39 -37.44 -2.04
N TYR A 22 -21.59 -36.86 -1.15
CA TYR A 22 -20.96 -37.58 -0.04
C TYR A 22 -21.61 -37.15 1.29
N PRO A 23 -21.95 -38.10 2.17
CA PRO A 23 -22.43 -37.77 3.50
C PRO A 23 -21.26 -37.29 4.36
N THR A 24 -21.40 -36.10 4.95
CA THR A 24 -20.46 -35.54 5.93
C THR A 24 -21.04 -35.75 7.34
N ARG A 25 -20.18 -35.92 8.35
CA ARG A 25 -20.59 -36.18 9.76
C ARG A 25 -21.51 -35.09 10.36
N ASP A 26 -21.51 -33.88 9.80
CA ASP A 26 -22.31 -32.74 10.26
C ASP A 26 -23.63 -32.51 9.47
N GLY A 27 -24.11 -33.50 8.71
CA GLY A 27 -25.40 -33.41 7.99
C GLY A 27 -25.42 -32.48 6.78
N ARG A 28 -24.33 -31.77 6.46
CA ARG A 28 -24.20 -30.94 5.25
C ARG A 28 -23.78 -31.80 4.06
N LYS A 29 -24.50 -31.70 2.95
CA LYS A 29 -24.19 -32.39 1.68
C LYS A 29 -23.09 -31.63 0.93
N LEU A 30 -21.91 -32.22 0.78
CA LEU A 30 -20.86 -31.67 -0.08
C LEU A 30 -21.13 -32.08 -1.54
N VAL A 31 -21.18 -31.09 -2.44
CA VAL A 31 -21.36 -31.30 -3.87
C VAL A 31 -19.99 -31.23 -4.55
N SER A 32 -19.46 -32.37 -4.97
CA SER A 32 -18.21 -32.43 -5.73
C SER A 32 -18.52 -32.48 -7.23
N TYR A 33 -17.96 -31.53 -7.98
CA TYR A 33 -17.97 -31.53 -9.46
C TYR A 33 -16.65 -32.13 -9.96
N ARG A 34 -16.70 -33.23 -10.71
CA ARG A 34 -15.50 -33.88 -11.26
C ARG A 34 -15.29 -33.40 -12.71
N GLY A 35 -14.51 -32.35 -12.88
CA GLY A 35 -13.98 -31.89 -14.17
C GLY A 35 -12.47 -31.68 -14.05
N SER A 36 -11.71 -32.34 -14.92
CA SER A 36 -10.27 -32.22 -15.20
C SER A 36 -9.39 -31.49 -14.15
N GLY A 37 -8.62 -32.27 -13.38
CA GLY A 37 -7.18 -32.02 -13.19
C GLY A 37 -6.69 -30.88 -12.28
N TYR A 38 -7.52 -30.02 -11.69
CA TYR A 38 -7.04 -28.97 -10.79
C TYR A 38 -7.96 -28.82 -9.57
N LEU A 39 -7.62 -29.48 -8.46
CA LEU A 39 -8.20 -29.20 -7.15
C LEU A 39 -7.61 -27.86 -6.64
N LEU A 40 -8.15 -26.74 -7.12
CA LEU A 40 -7.99 -25.47 -6.44
C LEU A 40 -8.90 -25.50 -5.21
N GLU A 41 -8.33 -25.92 -4.09
CA GLU A 41 -8.92 -25.72 -2.77
C GLU A 41 -8.95 -24.20 -2.50
N LEU A 42 -9.99 -23.52 -2.99
CA LEU A 42 -10.26 -22.13 -2.69
C LEU A 42 -10.68 -22.05 -1.21
N ARG A 43 -9.70 -22.07 -0.31
CA ARG A 43 -9.91 -21.59 1.05
C ARG A 43 -10.39 -20.14 0.93
N PRO A 44 -11.55 -19.78 1.50
CA PRO A 44 -11.87 -18.38 1.69
C PRO A 44 -10.79 -17.80 2.61
N SER A 45 -9.95 -16.93 2.05
CA SER A 45 -9.03 -16.12 2.84
C SER A 45 -9.88 -15.29 3.80
N THR A 46 -9.79 -15.57 5.10
CA THR A 46 -10.34 -14.72 6.15
C THR A 46 -10.00 -13.25 5.84
N PRO A 47 -10.99 -12.38 5.61
CA PRO A 47 -10.72 -10.96 5.43
C PRO A 47 -10.26 -10.43 6.78
N GLY A 48 -8.98 -10.08 6.90
CA GLY A 48 -8.45 -9.51 8.14
C GLY A 48 -7.02 -9.88 8.53
N GLN A 49 -6.35 -10.80 7.82
CA GLN A 49 -4.93 -11.10 8.09
C GLN A 49 -4.03 -10.58 6.99
N PHE A 50 -3.75 -9.27 7.01
CA PHE A 50 -2.60 -8.68 6.32
C PHE A 50 -1.32 -9.13 7.07
N ARG A 51 -0.88 -10.37 6.83
CA ARG A 51 0.36 -10.90 7.41
C ARG A 51 1.58 -10.33 6.68
N PHE A 52 2.45 -9.70 7.48
CA PHE A 52 3.83 -9.31 7.20
C PHE A 52 4.09 -8.37 6.01
N GLY A 53 4.33 -7.10 6.36
CA GLY A 53 5.17 -6.12 5.65
C GLY A 53 5.14 -6.16 4.12
N ALA A 54 4.30 -5.32 3.52
CA ALA A 54 4.34 -5.09 2.07
C ALA A 54 5.74 -4.70 1.57
N THR A 55 6.56 -4.09 2.44
CA THR A 55 7.94 -3.65 2.15
C THR A 55 8.93 -4.80 1.96
N PRO A 56 9.18 -5.71 2.93
CA PRO A 56 10.10 -6.84 2.71
C PRO A 56 9.64 -7.73 1.54
N TYR A 57 8.35 -7.96 1.40
CA TYR A 57 7.83 -8.77 0.30
C TYR A 57 8.13 -8.16 -1.08
N SER A 58 7.91 -6.85 -1.24
CA SER A 58 8.21 -6.17 -2.51
C SER A 58 9.71 -6.07 -2.79
N THR A 59 10.57 -5.94 -1.78
CA THR A 59 12.04 -5.99 -1.98
C THR A 59 12.53 -7.34 -2.50
N ILE A 60 11.99 -8.45 -1.96
CA ILE A 60 12.34 -9.81 -2.39
C ILE A 60 11.86 -10.05 -3.82
N ILE A 61 10.65 -9.59 -4.16
CA ILE A 61 10.13 -9.68 -5.52
C ILE A 61 11.04 -8.96 -6.52
N ILE A 62 11.48 -7.73 -6.20
CA ILE A 62 12.38 -6.96 -7.08
C ILE A 62 13.75 -7.64 -7.17
N GLY A 63 14.33 -8.07 -6.05
CA GLY A 63 15.68 -8.63 -6.03
C GLY A 63 15.80 -9.96 -6.77
N VAL A 64 14.86 -10.89 -6.54
CA VAL A 64 14.90 -12.24 -7.11
C VAL A 64 14.34 -12.24 -8.54
N TRP A 65 13.11 -11.74 -8.71
CA TRP A 65 12.36 -11.77 -9.99
C TRP A 65 12.49 -10.50 -10.83
N GLY A 66 13.37 -9.57 -10.45
CA GLY A 66 13.67 -8.39 -11.27
C GLY A 66 14.28 -8.77 -12.62
N SER A 67 13.94 -8.00 -13.65
CA SER A 67 14.23 -8.34 -15.04
C SER A 67 15.59 -7.84 -15.55
N ARG A 68 16.12 -6.73 -15.01
CA ARG A 68 17.38 -6.14 -15.51
C ARG A 68 18.52 -6.34 -14.52
N GLN A 69 19.75 -6.06 -14.97
CA GLN A 69 20.99 -6.22 -14.21
C GLN A 69 21.05 -5.34 -12.95
N ARG A 70 20.29 -4.23 -12.91
CA ARG A 70 20.31 -3.25 -11.82
C ARG A 70 19.33 -3.56 -10.68
N LYS A 71 18.57 -4.66 -10.78
CA LYS A 71 17.56 -5.07 -9.79
C LYS A 71 18.04 -5.11 -8.36
N ILE A 72 19.28 -5.54 -8.13
CA ILE A 72 19.88 -5.62 -6.78
C ILE A 72 20.04 -4.23 -6.18
N LYS A 73 20.57 -3.28 -6.97
CA LYS A 73 20.71 -1.87 -6.55
C LYS A 73 19.35 -1.24 -6.24
N ALA A 74 18.36 -1.47 -7.11
CA ALA A 74 17.01 -0.94 -6.92
C ALA A 74 16.33 -1.53 -5.68
N ALA A 75 16.50 -2.84 -5.43
CA ALA A 75 15.99 -3.50 -4.24
C ALA A 75 16.61 -2.93 -2.95
N TYR A 76 17.94 -2.73 -2.92
CA TYR A 76 18.61 -2.10 -1.78
C TYR A 76 18.19 -0.65 -1.57
N GLN A 77 18.07 0.14 -2.64
CA GLN A 77 17.57 1.51 -2.54
C GLN A 77 16.15 1.52 -1.96
N PHE A 78 15.22 0.77 -2.55
CA PHE A 78 13.85 0.70 -2.05
C PHE A 78 13.79 0.26 -0.57
N PHE A 79 14.55 -0.78 -0.21
CA PHE A 79 14.64 -1.25 1.17
C PHE A 79 15.18 -0.17 2.12
N LEU A 80 16.31 0.48 1.79
CA LEU A 80 16.94 1.46 2.66
C LEU A 80 16.08 2.71 2.85
N TYR A 81 15.46 3.22 1.78
CA TYR A 81 14.54 4.36 1.88
C TYR A 81 13.38 4.03 2.82
N THR A 82 12.72 2.90 2.59
CA THR A 82 11.54 2.49 3.38
C THR A 82 11.89 2.09 4.81
N LEU A 83 13.04 1.47 5.03
CA LEU A 83 13.56 1.14 6.36
C LEU A 83 13.82 2.42 7.15
N LEU A 84 14.57 3.37 6.57
CA LEU A 84 14.92 4.62 7.23
C LEU A 84 13.66 5.38 7.65
N GLY A 85 12.67 5.51 6.76
CA GLY A 85 11.38 6.11 7.11
C GLY A 85 10.66 5.37 8.24
N SER A 86 10.64 4.04 8.20
CA SER A 86 9.98 3.22 9.23
C SER A 86 10.62 3.36 10.62
N LEU A 87 11.93 3.61 10.70
CA LEU A 87 12.62 3.85 11.98
C LEU A 87 12.14 5.14 12.64
N PHE A 88 11.94 6.22 11.88
CA PHE A 88 11.37 7.47 12.42
C PHE A 88 9.93 7.29 12.91
N MET A 89 9.13 6.51 12.18
CA MET A 89 7.77 6.16 12.64
C MET A 89 7.80 5.34 13.93
N LEU A 90 8.73 4.38 14.03
CA LEU A 90 8.87 3.57 15.24
C LEU A 90 9.18 4.46 16.45
N LEU A 91 10.08 5.43 16.30
CA LEU A 91 10.38 6.40 17.37
C LEU A 91 9.14 7.21 17.76
N ALA A 92 8.34 7.67 16.78
CA ALA A 92 7.10 8.39 17.07
C ALA A 92 6.11 7.52 17.85
N ILE A 93 5.91 6.26 17.45
CA ILE A 93 5.01 5.32 18.13
C ILE A 93 5.48 5.03 19.56
N LEU A 94 6.79 4.86 19.78
CA LEU A 94 7.34 4.63 21.12
C LEU A 94 7.12 5.84 22.03
N LEU A 95 7.34 7.06 21.52
CA LEU A 95 7.09 8.28 22.28
C LEU A 95 5.61 8.46 22.62
N ILE A 96 4.71 8.12 21.70
CA ILE A 96 3.27 8.10 21.96
C ILE A 96 2.98 7.07 23.05
N LEU A 97 3.51 5.85 22.93
CA LEU A 97 3.30 4.76 23.88
C LEU A 97 3.77 5.11 25.29
N PHE A 98 4.92 5.76 25.45
CA PHE A 98 5.40 6.20 26.76
C PHE A 98 4.52 7.27 27.39
N GLN A 99 3.79 8.04 26.59
CA GLN A 99 2.90 9.10 27.06
C GLN A 99 1.48 8.60 27.33
N THR A 100 0.91 7.79 26.43
CA THR A 100 -0.47 7.28 26.53
C THR A 100 -0.57 5.99 27.34
N GLY A 101 0.52 5.23 27.44
CA GLY A 101 0.54 3.89 28.05
C GLY A 101 -0.14 2.80 27.20
N THR A 102 -0.60 3.14 25.99
CA THR A 102 -1.32 2.21 25.10
C THR A 102 -1.00 2.46 23.63
N THR A 103 -1.09 1.40 22.82
CA THR A 103 -0.99 1.49 21.35
C THR A 103 -2.34 1.59 20.67
N ASP A 104 -3.45 1.67 21.43
CA ASP A 104 -4.77 1.85 20.85
C ASP A 104 -4.90 3.26 20.26
N LEU A 105 -5.25 3.31 18.97
CA LEU A 105 -5.43 4.56 18.25
C LEU A 105 -6.60 5.36 18.82
N GLN A 106 -7.67 4.72 19.29
CA GLN A 106 -8.84 5.45 19.81
C GLN A 106 -8.47 6.25 21.07
N ILE A 107 -7.73 5.62 21.97
CA ILE A 107 -7.25 6.26 23.21
C ILE A 107 -6.19 7.32 22.88
N SER A 108 -5.33 7.05 21.89
CA SER A 108 -4.30 8.01 21.47
C SER A 108 -4.89 9.26 20.80
N LEU A 109 -6.06 9.15 20.16
CA LEU A 109 -6.78 10.28 19.56
C LEU A 109 -7.44 11.19 20.59
N THR A 110 -7.82 10.67 21.76
CA THR A 110 -8.40 11.47 22.85
C THR A 110 -7.34 12.05 23.78
N THR A 111 -6.07 11.68 23.60
CA THR A 111 -4.97 12.17 24.44
C THR A 111 -4.44 13.49 23.87
N GLU A 112 -4.37 14.51 24.72
CA GLU A 112 -3.78 15.78 24.34
C GLU A 112 -2.25 15.75 24.47
N PHE A 113 -1.58 16.20 23.41
CA PHE A 113 -0.13 16.38 23.40
C PHE A 113 0.19 17.86 23.47
N SER A 114 1.21 18.23 24.26
CA SER A 114 1.78 19.59 24.21
C SER A 114 2.24 19.93 22.79
N GLU A 115 2.00 21.16 22.34
CA GLU A 115 2.35 21.68 21.02
C GLU A 115 3.78 21.31 20.58
N ARG A 116 4.77 21.50 21.47
CA ARG A 116 6.16 21.17 21.16
C ARG A 116 6.36 19.68 20.88
N ARG A 117 5.66 18.80 21.59
CA ARG A 117 5.72 17.34 21.34
C ARG A 117 4.96 16.98 20.06
N GLN A 118 3.82 17.63 19.79
CA GLN A 118 3.09 17.46 18.54
C GLN A 118 4.00 17.74 17.34
N ILE A 119 4.77 18.83 17.36
CA ILE A 119 5.71 19.18 16.30
C ILE A 119 6.74 18.06 16.08
N PHE A 120 7.38 17.56 17.15
CA PHE A 120 8.37 16.48 17.04
C PHE A 120 7.78 15.17 16.52
N LEU A 121 6.62 14.77 17.07
CA LEU A 121 5.92 13.55 16.65
C LEU A 121 5.43 13.65 15.20
N TRP A 122 4.97 14.83 14.81
CA TRP A 122 4.54 15.13 13.45
C TRP A 122 5.72 15.03 12.48
N ILE A 123 6.88 15.63 12.78
CA ILE A 123 8.07 15.56 11.92
C ILE A 123 8.56 14.11 11.78
N ALA A 124 8.59 13.35 12.87
CA ALA A 124 8.99 11.94 12.86
C ALA A 124 8.03 11.08 12.02
N SER A 125 6.72 11.31 12.16
CA SER A 125 5.69 10.63 11.35
C SER A 125 5.75 11.05 9.88
N PHE A 126 5.93 12.35 9.63
CA PHE A 126 6.08 12.94 8.30
C PHE A 126 7.28 12.34 7.55
N ALA A 127 8.44 12.18 8.20
CA ALA A 127 9.62 11.57 7.57
C ALA A 127 9.34 10.16 7.03
N SER A 128 8.54 9.36 7.74
CA SER A 128 8.12 8.03 7.28
C SER A 128 7.14 8.09 6.12
N PHE A 129 6.11 8.93 6.26
CA PHE A 129 5.04 9.03 5.27
C PHE A 129 5.52 9.71 3.98
N ALA A 130 6.39 10.70 4.05
CA ALA A 130 6.98 11.40 2.90
C ALA A 130 7.77 10.44 2.00
N VAL A 131 8.47 9.47 2.58
CA VAL A 131 9.15 8.41 1.79
C VAL A 131 8.14 7.53 1.06
N LYS A 132 7.02 7.17 1.71
CA LYS A 132 5.97 6.30 1.13
C LYS A 132 5.06 6.99 0.13
N VAL A 133 4.85 8.31 0.24
CA VAL A 133 4.04 9.17 -0.66
C VAL A 133 4.86 9.72 -1.85
N PRO A 134 6.06 9.19 -2.07
CA PRO A 134 7.20 9.86 -2.71
C PRO A 134 7.13 11.38 -2.83
N MET A 135 7.36 12.11 -1.73
CA MET A 135 7.51 13.57 -1.79
C MET A 135 8.93 13.94 -2.26
N VAL A 136 9.12 15.14 -2.83
CA VAL A 136 10.46 15.69 -3.08
C VAL A 136 11.12 16.00 -1.74
N PRO A 137 12.40 15.62 -1.49
CA PRO A 137 13.38 15.01 -2.41
C PRO A 137 13.43 13.48 -2.43
N VAL A 138 12.63 12.78 -1.61
CA VAL A 138 12.73 11.33 -1.35
C VAL A 138 11.95 10.44 -2.33
N HIS A 139 11.67 10.91 -3.55
CA HIS A 139 10.86 10.18 -4.53
C HIS A 139 11.66 9.28 -5.49
N ILE A 140 12.99 9.40 -5.50
CA ILE A 140 13.89 8.80 -6.51
C ILE A 140 13.83 7.27 -6.51
N TRP A 141 13.52 6.66 -5.37
CA TRP A 141 13.43 5.20 -5.26
C TRP A 141 12.27 4.62 -6.08
N LEU A 142 11.19 5.38 -6.30
CA LEU A 142 9.96 4.86 -6.93
C LEU A 142 10.18 4.55 -8.43
N PRO A 143 10.69 5.46 -9.27
CA PRO A 143 10.93 5.14 -10.69
C PRO A 143 11.88 3.95 -10.88
N GLU A 144 12.95 3.85 -10.09
CA GLU A 144 13.90 2.75 -10.20
C GLU A 144 13.27 1.42 -9.78
N ALA A 145 12.49 1.41 -8.68
CA ALA A 145 11.78 0.21 -8.23
C ALA A 145 10.77 -0.29 -9.28
N HIS A 146 10.04 0.62 -9.93
CA HIS A 146 9.06 0.26 -10.96
C HIS A 146 9.69 -0.34 -12.22
N VAL A 147 10.81 0.20 -12.66
CA VAL A 147 11.52 -0.25 -13.86
C VAL A 147 12.01 -1.69 -13.71
N GLU A 148 12.62 -1.96 -12.55
CA GLU A 148 13.29 -3.22 -12.26
C GLU A 148 12.33 -4.33 -11.82
N ALA A 149 11.18 -3.97 -11.25
CA ALA A 149 10.17 -4.93 -10.82
C ALA A 149 9.56 -5.72 -12.01
N PRO A 150 9.20 -7.01 -11.78
CA PRO A 150 8.37 -7.76 -12.71
C PRO A 150 6.99 -7.11 -12.82
N THR A 151 6.25 -7.35 -13.91
CA THR A 151 4.96 -6.69 -14.19
C THR A 151 3.99 -6.77 -13.02
N ALA A 152 3.84 -7.96 -12.40
CA ALA A 152 3.00 -8.14 -11.21
C ALA A 152 3.50 -7.32 -10.01
N GLY A 153 4.83 -7.24 -9.83
CA GLY A 153 5.46 -6.43 -8.78
C GLY A 153 5.20 -4.94 -8.96
N SER A 154 5.29 -4.42 -10.20
CA SER A 154 4.98 -3.03 -10.51
C SER A 154 3.51 -2.68 -10.21
N VAL A 155 2.57 -3.59 -10.48
CA VAL A 155 1.14 -3.39 -10.17
C VAL A 155 0.91 -3.31 -8.66
N ILE A 156 1.50 -4.23 -7.89
CA ILE A 156 1.41 -4.22 -6.42
C ILE A 156 2.05 -2.95 -5.85
N LEU A 157 3.24 -2.58 -6.34
CA LEU A 157 3.97 -1.38 -5.90
C LEU A 157 3.17 -0.10 -6.15
N ALA A 158 2.53 0.04 -7.31
CA ALA A 158 1.67 1.19 -7.60
C ALA A 158 0.37 1.17 -6.78
N GLY A 159 -0.23 -0.01 -6.59
CA GLY A 159 -1.56 -0.16 -6.01
C GLY A 159 -1.61 0.03 -4.50
N ILE A 160 -0.63 -0.52 -3.77
CA ILE A 160 -0.73 -0.71 -2.32
C ILE A 160 0.25 0.17 -1.52
N PRO A 161 1.59 0.07 -1.68
CA PRO A 161 2.56 0.83 -0.89
C PRO A 161 2.35 2.33 -0.87
N LEU A 162 2.06 2.96 -2.01
CA LEU A 162 1.83 4.41 -2.06
C LEU A 162 0.60 4.84 -1.25
N LYS A 163 -0.44 4.00 -1.23
CA LYS A 163 -1.72 4.29 -0.55
C LYS A 163 -1.56 4.16 0.96
N PHE A 164 -0.66 3.30 1.43
CA PHE A 164 -0.33 3.25 2.85
C PHE A 164 0.31 4.54 3.37
N GLY A 165 1.06 5.26 2.54
CA GLY A 165 1.62 6.56 2.92
C GLY A 165 0.53 7.60 3.16
N THR A 166 -0.40 7.74 2.21
CA THR A 166 -1.52 8.70 2.33
C THR A 166 -2.50 8.31 3.44
N TYR A 167 -2.77 7.01 3.60
CA TYR A 167 -3.54 6.50 4.74
C TYR A 167 -2.88 6.83 6.08
N GLY A 168 -1.55 6.77 6.14
CA GLY A 168 -0.76 7.14 7.30
C GLY A 168 -0.98 8.61 7.71
N PHE A 169 -0.91 9.53 6.76
CA PHE A 169 -1.23 10.94 7.02
C PHE A 169 -2.64 11.13 7.55
N LEU A 170 -3.63 10.47 6.93
CA LEU A 170 -5.04 10.61 7.28
C LEU A 170 -5.35 10.07 8.70
N ARG A 171 -4.69 9.01 9.15
CA ARG A 171 -4.99 8.36 10.44
C ARG A 171 -4.08 8.77 11.59
N PHE A 172 -2.79 8.99 11.33
CA PHE A 172 -1.80 9.21 12.39
C PHE A 172 -1.23 10.62 12.42
N SER A 173 -1.38 11.42 11.34
CA SER A 173 -0.81 12.77 11.31
C SER A 173 -1.89 13.82 11.59
N ILE A 174 -2.87 13.93 10.69
CA ILE A 174 -3.89 15.00 10.73
C ILE A 174 -4.73 14.96 12.01
N PRO A 175 -5.32 13.82 12.43
CA PRO A 175 -6.21 13.80 13.58
C PRO A 175 -5.47 13.70 14.93
N MET A 176 -4.24 13.20 14.96
CA MET A 176 -3.48 13.07 16.22
C MET A 176 -2.73 14.35 16.60
N PHE A 177 -2.31 15.15 15.60
CA PHE A 177 -1.49 16.34 15.82
C PHE A 177 -2.11 17.55 15.09
N PRO A 178 -3.28 18.05 15.52
CA PRO A 178 -3.99 19.11 14.82
C PRO A 178 -3.17 20.42 14.75
N GLU A 179 -2.59 20.87 15.86
CA GLU A 179 -1.82 22.13 15.92
C GLU A 179 -0.56 22.07 15.05
N ALA A 180 0.19 20.97 15.15
CA ALA A 180 1.36 20.78 14.28
C ALA A 180 0.96 20.69 12.81
N THR A 181 -0.17 20.04 12.50
CA THR A 181 -0.67 19.94 11.13
C THR A 181 -1.01 21.31 10.56
N LEU A 182 -1.65 22.19 11.31
CA LEU A 182 -1.91 23.58 10.92
C LEU A 182 -0.60 24.32 10.62
N CYS A 183 0.36 24.26 11.54
CA CYS A 183 1.66 24.91 11.41
C CYS A 183 2.43 24.45 10.15
N PHE A 184 2.43 23.15 9.84
CA PHE A 184 3.17 22.58 8.71
C PHE A 184 2.38 22.47 7.40
N THR A 185 1.12 22.89 7.37
CA THR A 185 0.32 22.91 6.12
C THR A 185 1.00 23.67 4.97
N PRO A 186 1.51 24.91 5.14
CA PRO A 186 2.22 25.60 4.06
C PRO A 186 3.50 24.87 3.62
N PHE A 187 4.19 24.19 4.53
CA PHE A 187 5.35 23.37 4.21
C PHE A 187 4.98 22.18 3.31
N ILE A 188 3.87 21.51 3.58
CA ILE A 188 3.38 20.41 2.74
C ILE A 188 2.94 20.90 1.36
N TYR A 189 2.27 22.06 1.29
CA TYR A 189 1.86 22.64 0.01
C TYR A 189 3.04 22.99 -0.87
N THR A 190 4.07 23.63 -0.31
CA THR A 190 5.28 23.97 -1.06
C THR A 190 5.99 22.72 -1.58
N LEU A 191 6.21 21.71 -0.73
CA LEU A 191 6.82 20.44 -1.15
C LEU A 191 6.01 19.72 -2.23
N SER A 192 4.69 19.65 -2.05
CA SER A 192 3.81 18.94 -2.99
C SER A 192 3.71 19.67 -4.32
N ALA A 193 3.63 21.01 -4.32
CA ALA A 193 3.62 21.81 -5.54
C ALA A 193 4.93 21.66 -6.32
N ILE A 194 6.07 21.74 -5.63
CA ILE A 194 7.40 21.48 -6.23
C ILE A 194 7.45 20.07 -6.80
N ALA A 195 6.95 19.06 -6.07
CA ALA A 195 6.92 17.69 -6.52
C ALA A 195 6.09 17.50 -7.80
N ILE A 196 4.90 18.09 -7.88
CA ILE A 196 4.05 18.02 -9.06
C ILE A 196 4.75 18.63 -10.27
N ILE A 197 5.31 19.84 -10.14
CA ILE A 197 5.98 20.54 -11.24
C ILE A 197 7.24 19.76 -11.66
N TYR A 198 8.08 19.38 -10.70
CA TYR A 198 9.33 18.66 -10.96
C TYR A 198 9.10 17.30 -11.64
N THR A 199 8.16 16.50 -11.13
CA THR A 199 7.87 15.17 -11.68
C THR A 199 7.19 15.25 -13.05
N SER A 200 6.36 16.27 -13.29
CA SER A 200 5.76 16.50 -14.61
C SER A 200 6.82 16.85 -15.66
N LEU A 201 7.74 17.77 -15.34
CA LEU A 201 8.82 18.16 -16.26
C LEU A 201 9.82 17.02 -16.51
N THR A 202 10.16 16.26 -15.47
CA THR A 202 11.09 15.12 -15.61
C THR A 202 10.47 13.98 -16.43
N THR A 203 9.15 13.78 -16.35
CA THR A 203 8.41 12.81 -17.17
C THR A 203 8.58 13.07 -18.66
N SER A 204 8.50 14.33 -19.10
CA SER A 204 8.65 14.70 -20.52
C SER A 204 10.01 14.34 -21.12
N ARG A 205 11.04 14.14 -20.29
CA ARG A 205 12.40 13.76 -20.72
C ARG A 205 12.66 12.25 -20.63
N GLN A 206 11.73 11.46 -20.07
CA GLN A 206 11.93 10.02 -19.92
C GLN A 206 11.62 9.29 -21.23
N ILE A 207 12.47 8.32 -21.58
CA ILE A 207 12.29 7.41 -22.70
C ILE A 207 11.69 6.06 -22.28
N ASP A 208 11.88 5.65 -21.02
CA ASP A 208 11.38 4.38 -20.49
C ASP A 208 9.89 4.51 -20.09
N LEU A 209 9.00 3.73 -20.72
CA LEU A 209 7.56 3.73 -20.40
C LEU A 209 7.27 3.47 -18.91
N LYS A 210 7.99 2.52 -18.30
CA LYS A 210 7.83 2.21 -16.86
C LYS A 210 8.20 3.41 -15.96
N LYS A 211 9.19 4.23 -16.35
CA LYS A 211 9.55 5.45 -15.61
C LYS A 211 8.49 6.53 -15.76
N ILE A 212 7.96 6.71 -16.98
CA ILE A 212 6.88 7.66 -17.26
C ILE A 212 5.69 7.39 -16.33
N ILE A 213 5.25 6.14 -16.23
CA ILE A 213 4.14 5.72 -15.35
C ILE A 213 4.48 5.91 -13.87
N ALA A 214 5.73 5.69 -13.48
CA ALA A 214 6.15 5.90 -12.09
C ALA A 214 6.16 7.39 -11.72
N TYR A 215 6.72 8.26 -12.56
CA TYR A 215 6.73 9.71 -12.30
C TYR A 215 5.33 10.32 -12.33
N SER A 216 4.43 9.87 -13.22
CA SER A 216 3.04 10.30 -13.17
C SER A 216 2.36 9.89 -11.86
N SER A 217 2.66 8.70 -11.33
CA SER A 217 2.17 8.26 -10.02
C SER A 217 2.66 9.17 -8.89
N VAL A 218 3.93 9.65 -8.94
CA VAL A 218 4.44 10.63 -7.97
C VAL A 218 3.64 11.93 -8.03
N ALA A 219 3.39 12.48 -9.23
CA ALA A 219 2.62 13.70 -9.40
C ALA A 219 1.20 13.55 -8.79
N HIS A 220 0.51 12.46 -9.10
CA HIS A 220 -0.83 12.18 -8.57
C HIS A 220 -0.85 12.00 -7.05
N MET A 221 0.14 11.34 -6.45
CA MET A 221 0.18 11.18 -4.98
C MET A 221 0.44 12.51 -4.27
N ASN A 222 1.25 13.41 -4.84
CA ASN A 222 1.46 14.74 -4.30
C ASN A 222 0.20 15.63 -4.46
N LEU A 223 -0.58 15.46 -5.54
CA LEU A 223 -1.90 16.09 -5.68
C LEU A 223 -2.87 15.63 -4.57
N VAL A 224 -2.92 14.32 -4.30
CA VAL A 224 -3.72 13.75 -3.20
C VAL A 224 -3.29 14.33 -1.84
N THR A 225 -1.99 14.57 -1.66
CA THR A 225 -1.46 15.17 -0.43
C THR A 225 -1.93 16.60 -0.23
N ILE A 226 -1.90 17.44 -1.28
CA ILE A 226 -2.49 18.79 -1.21
C ILE A 226 -3.97 18.71 -0.85
N GLY A 227 -4.72 17.82 -1.48
CA GLY A 227 -6.15 17.63 -1.20
C GLY A 227 -6.45 17.23 0.25
N MET A 228 -5.63 16.36 0.84
CA MET A 228 -5.80 15.96 2.25
C MET A 228 -5.55 17.10 3.24
N PHE A 229 -4.50 17.89 3.02
CA PHE A 229 -4.13 18.97 3.94
C PHE A 229 -4.97 20.26 3.73
N SER A 230 -5.77 20.33 2.65
CA SER A 230 -6.77 21.38 2.42
C SER A 230 -7.72 21.60 3.60
N ARG A 231 -8.21 20.50 4.21
CA ARG A 231 -9.11 20.57 5.37
C ARG A 231 -8.43 21.12 6.62
N ALA A 232 -7.12 20.91 6.77
CA ALA A 232 -6.39 21.44 7.91
C ALA A 232 -6.41 22.97 7.87
N ALA A 233 -6.12 23.60 6.73
CA ALA A 233 -6.12 25.06 6.60
C ALA A 233 -7.49 25.75 6.74
N ALA A 234 -8.60 24.99 6.82
CA ALA A 234 -9.97 25.51 6.84
C ALA A 234 -10.62 25.54 8.25
N VAL A 235 -9.82 25.32 9.30
CA VAL A 235 -10.20 25.41 10.71
C VAL A 235 -9.37 26.51 11.36
#